data_AF-A0A2J8Q466-F1
#
_entry.id   AF-A0A2J8Q466-F1
#
_cell.length_a   1.000
_cell.length_b   1.000
_cell.length_c   1.000
_cell.angle_alpha   90.00
_cell.angle_beta   90.00
_cell.angle_gamma   90.00
#
_symmetry.space_group_name_H-M   'P 1'
#
loop_
_entity.id
_entity.type
_entity.pdbx_description
1 polymer ?
#
loop_
_entity_poly.entity_id
_entity_poly.type
_entity_poly.pdbx_seq_one_letter_code
_entity_poly.pdbx_strand_id
1 'polypeptide(L)'
;MGLHLRPYRVGLLPDGLLFLLLLLMLLADPALLAGRHPPVVLVPGDLGNQLEAKLDKPTVVHYLCSKKTESYFTIWLNLELLLPVIIDCWIDNIRLVYNKTSRATQFPDGVDVRVPGFGKTFSLEFLDPSKSSVDENGPYFLALREMIEEMYQLYGGPVVLVA
;
A
#
# COMPACT_ATOMS: atom_id res chain seq x y z
N MET A 1 43.54 -53.81 -53.95
CA MET A 1 42.66 -52.70 -53.57
C MET A 1 41.78 -53.18 -52.43
N GLY A 2 42.19 -52.95 -51.18
CA GLY A 2 41.42 -53.33 -49.99
C GLY A 2 40.95 -52.07 -49.27
N LEU A 3 39.64 -51.86 -49.18
CA LEU A 3 39.03 -50.72 -48.50
C LEU A 3 39.03 -50.96 -47.00
N HIS A 4 39.76 -50.13 -46.27
CA HIS A 4 39.86 -50.14 -44.81
C HIS A 4 38.71 -49.31 -44.23
N LEU A 5 37.65 -49.96 -43.75
CA LEU A 5 36.59 -49.31 -42.98
C LEU A 5 37.13 -48.92 -41.60
N ARG A 6 37.11 -47.62 -41.26
CA ARG A 6 37.34 -47.12 -39.89
C ARG A 6 36.04 -47.21 -39.08
N PRO A 7 36.06 -47.72 -37.84
CA PRO A 7 34.91 -47.66 -36.97
C PRO A 7 34.77 -46.26 -36.36
N TYR A 8 33.55 -45.72 -36.39
CA TYR A 8 33.16 -44.54 -35.62
C TYR A 8 33.12 -44.91 -34.14
N ARG A 9 33.98 -44.28 -33.31
CA ARG A 9 33.87 -44.35 -31.85
C ARG A 9 32.78 -43.40 -31.40
N VAL A 10 31.65 -43.95 -30.96
CA VAL A 10 30.68 -43.22 -30.14
C VAL A 10 31.32 -43.05 -28.75
N GLY A 11 31.68 -41.81 -28.40
CA GLY A 11 32.16 -41.48 -27.07
C GLY A 11 31.02 -41.59 -26.07
N LEU A 12 30.97 -42.68 -25.33
CA LEU A 12 30.04 -42.87 -24.22
C LEU A 12 30.57 -42.05 -23.04
N LEU A 13 29.88 -40.96 -22.68
CA LEU A 13 30.18 -40.20 -21.46
C LEU A 13 30.12 -41.15 -20.25
N PRO A 14 31.11 -41.12 -19.34
CA PRO A 14 31.11 -42.01 -18.19
C PRO A 14 29.89 -41.73 -17.32
N ASP A 15 29.15 -42.79 -16.97
CA ASP A 15 27.86 -42.72 -16.24
C ASP A 15 27.92 -41.86 -14.97
N GLY A 16 29.09 -41.79 -14.32
CA GLY A 16 29.31 -40.95 -13.15
C GLY A 16 29.24 -39.44 -13.40
N LEU A 17 29.56 -38.98 -14.61
CA LEU A 17 29.46 -37.55 -14.97
C LEU A 17 28.00 -37.14 -15.15
N LEU A 18 27.19 -38.01 -15.75
CA LEU A 18 25.75 -37.83 -15.91
C LEU A 18 25.05 -37.81 -14.55
N PHE A 19 25.42 -38.72 -13.65
CA PHE A 19 24.89 -38.77 -12.30
C PHE A 19 25.28 -37.54 -11.46
N LEU A 20 26.52 -37.07 -11.59
CA LEU A 20 27.00 -35.86 -10.93
C LEU A 20 26.28 -34.61 -11.45
N LEU A 21 26.06 -34.50 -12.76
CA LEU A 21 25.29 -33.41 -13.37
C LEU A 21 23.82 -33.44 -12.91
N LEU A 22 23.21 -34.63 -12.84
CA LEU A 22 21.85 -34.80 -12.35
C LEU A 22 21.73 -34.42 -10.86
N LEU A 23 22.71 -34.80 -10.04
CA LEU A 23 22.79 -34.43 -8.63
C LEU A 23 22.99 -32.92 -8.45
N LEU A 24 23.82 -32.28 -9.29
CA LEU A 24 24.00 -30.82 -9.31
C LEU A 24 22.68 -30.10 -9.67
N MET A 25 21.92 -30.63 -10.63
CA MET A 25 20.62 -30.08 -11.01
C MET A 25 19.53 -30.30 -9.94
N LEU A 26 19.63 -31.38 -9.15
CA LEU A 26 18.75 -31.61 -7.99
C LEU A 26 19.13 -30.77 -6.76
N LEU A 27 20.42 -30.43 -6.59
CA LEU A 27 20.92 -29.58 -5.51
C LEU A 27 20.88 -28.09 -5.85
N ALA A 28 20.75 -27.74 -7.13
CA ALA A 28 20.46 -26.38 -7.58
C ALA A 28 19.02 -26.05 -7.20
N ASP A 29 18.84 -25.51 -6.01
CA ASP A 29 17.54 -25.02 -5.55
C ASP A 29 17.15 -23.83 -6.44
N PRO A 30 16.18 -23.96 -7.36
CA PRO A 30 15.79 -22.87 -8.25
C PRO A 30 15.20 -21.69 -7.46
N ALA A 31 14.84 -21.92 -6.19
CA ALA A 31 14.39 -20.89 -5.27
C ALA A 31 15.50 -19.90 -4.84
N LEU A 32 16.79 -20.27 -4.90
CA LEU A 32 17.86 -19.36 -4.44
C LEU A 32 18.08 -18.18 -5.42
N LEU A 33 17.66 -18.33 -6.68
CA LEU A 33 17.65 -17.30 -7.72
C LEU A 33 16.26 -16.68 -7.93
N ALA A 34 15.24 -17.04 -7.13
CA ALA A 34 13.99 -16.30 -7.10
C ALA A 34 14.31 -14.90 -6.57
N GLY A 35 14.53 -13.97 -7.52
CA GLY A 35 14.94 -12.60 -7.25
C GLY A 35 14.06 -12.02 -6.16
N ARG A 36 14.69 -11.68 -5.03
CA ARG A 36 14.02 -11.01 -3.92
C ARG A 36 13.42 -9.75 -4.48
N HIS A 37 12.10 -9.74 -4.54
CA HIS A 37 11.43 -8.68 -5.21
C HIS A 37 11.50 -7.37 -4.40
N PRO A 38 11.47 -6.21 -5.07
CA PRO A 38 11.60 -4.92 -4.42
C PRO A 38 10.49 -4.65 -3.40
N PRO A 39 10.81 -4.01 -2.25
CA PRO A 39 9.78 -3.37 -1.44
C PRO A 39 9.11 -2.25 -2.24
N VAL A 40 7.81 -2.06 -2.08
CA VAL A 40 7.06 -0.97 -2.72
C VAL A 40 6.44 -0.10 -1.65
N VAL A 41 6.55 1.22 -1.80
CA VAL A 41 5.95 2.21 -0.91
C VAL A 41 4.97 3.06 -1.70
N LEU A 42 3.72 3.08 -1.23
CA LEU A 42 2.64 3.88 -1.79
C LEU A 42 2.56 5.20 -1.04
N VAL A 43 2.58 6.31 -1.77
CA VAL A 43 2.43 7.65 -1.24
C VAL A 43 1.12 8.21 -1.81
N PRO A 44 0.06 8.35 -0.99
CA PRO A 44 -1.21 8.89 -1.49
C PRO A 44 -1.10 10.39 -1.78
N GLY A 45 -1.96 10.87 -2.69
CA GLY A 45 -2.18 12.30 -2.93
C GLY A 45 -3.06 12.97 -1.87
N ASP A 46 -3.48 14.20 -2.16
CA ASP A 46 -4.44 14.91 -1.31
C ASP A 46 -5.76 14.13 -1.21
N LEU A 47 -6.34 14.10 -0.01
CA LEU A 47 -7.51 13.29 0.34
C LEU A 47 -7.33 11.77 0.12
N GLY A 48 -6.13 11.28 -0.18
CA GLY A 48 -5.86 9.91 -0.63
C GLY A 48 -5.65 8.87 0.47
N ASN A 49 -5.86 9.20 1.74
CA ASN A 49 -5.89 8.23 2.82
C ASN A 49 -6.86 8.64 3.94
N GLN A 50 -7.33 7.67 4.70
CA GLN A 50 -8.17 7.91 5.87
C GLN A 50 -7.53 8.85 6.89
N LEU A 51 -8.37 9.61 7.60
CA LEU A 51 -8.01 10.35 8.80
C LEU A 51 -8.98 10.00 9.93
N GLU A 52 -8.46 9.98 11.16
CA GLU A 52 -9.25 9.80 12.37
C GLU A 52 -9.12 11.00 13.29
N ALA A 53 -10.20 11.35 14.00
CA ALA A 53 -10.21 12.44 14.96
C ALA A 53 -10.74 12.02 16.33
N LYS A 54 -10.30 12.71 17.38
CA LYS A 54 -10.86 12.63 18.74
C LYS A 54 -11.16 14.04 19.26
N LEU A 55 -12.30 14.21 19.93
CA LEU A 55 -12.80 15.53 20.34
C LEU A 55 -12.87 15.67 21.87
N ASP A 56 -12.53 16.87 22.34
CA ASP A 56 -12.79 17.43 23.66
C ASP A 56 -12.91 18.96 23.56
N LYS A 57 -13.85 19.43 22.75
CA LYS A 57 -14.00 20.82 22.33
C LYS A 57 -14.68 21.68 23.40
N PRO A 58 -14.20 22.92 23.66
CA PRO A 58 -14.87 23.83 24.58
C PRO A 58 -16.24 24.30 24.04
N THR A 59 -16.32 24.54 22.74
CA THR A 59 -17.48 25.07 22.03
C THR A 59 -17.72 24.33 20.72
N VAL A 60 -18.94 24.42 20.20
CA VAL A 60 -19.34 23.87 18.91
C VAL A 60 -20.13 24.92 18.14
N VAL A 61 -20.06 24.85 16.81
CA VAL A 61 -20.76 25.79 15.90
C VAL A 61 -22.28 25.58 15.89
N HIS A 62 -22.72 24.35 16.15
CA HIS A 62 -24.14 24.00 16.20
C HIS A 62 -24.37 22.96 17.30
N TYR A 63 -25.58 22.93 17.88
CA TYR A 63 -25.92 22.02 18.98
C TYR A 63 -25.91 20.53 18.58
N LEU A 64 -26.01 20.24 17.28
CA LEU A 64 -25.92 18.89 16.73
C LEU A 64 -24.48 18.36 16.69
N CYS A 65 -23.47 19.22 16.83
CA CYS A 65 -22.08 18.80 16.77
C CYS A 65 -21.64 18.22 18.12
N SER A 66 -20.96 17.08 18.07
CA SER A 66 -20.36 16.46 19.26
C SER A 66 -19.26 17.34 19.84
N LYS A 67 -19.34 17.65 21.14
CA LYS A 67 -18.25 18.29 21.86
C LYS A 67 -17.12 17.33 22.20
N LYS A 68 -17.46 16.08 22.57
CA LYS A 68 -16.51 15.10 23.09
C LYS A 68 -16.75 13.73 22.46
N THR A 69 -15.68 12.99 22.21
CA THR A 69 -15.74 11.58 21.82
C THR A 69 -14.86 10.72 22.74
N GLU A 70 -15.33 9.53 23.09
CA GLU A 70 -14.56 8.62 23.96
C GLU A 70 -13.34 8.03 23.24
N SER A 71 -13.52 7.71 21.96
CA SER A 71 -12.49 7.16 21.07
C SER A 71 -12.27 8.04 19.85
N TYR A 72 -11.25 7.67 19.07
CA TYR A 72 -11.12 8.15 17.70
C TYR A 72 -12.27 7.63 16.84
N PHE A 73 -12.67 8.43 15.85
CA PHE A 73 -13.61 8.06 14.79
C PHE A 73 -13.05 8.50 13.44
N THR A 74 -13.47 7.86 12.35
CA THR A 74 -13.06 8.23 11.00
C THR A 74 -13.70 9.57 10.62
N ILE A 75 -12.86 10.60 10.48
CA ILE A 75 -13.27 11.95 10.04
C ILE A 75 -13.15 12.09 8.52
N TRP A 76 -12.30 11.29 7.88
CA TRP A 76 -12.18 11.20 6.43
C TRP A 76 -11.91 9.75 6.01
N LEU A 77 -12.63 9.16 5.05
CA LEU A 77 -13.91 9.62 4.50
C LEU A 77 -15.06 9.02 5.31
N ASN A 78 -16.06 9.84 5.62
CA ASN A 78 -17.33 9.38 6.17
C ASN A 78 -18.45 10.25 5.60
N LEU A 79 -19.26 9.65 4.71
CA LEU A 79 -20.29 10.37 3.95
C LEU A 79 -21.39 10.96 4.84
N GLU A 80 -21.66 10.38 6.01
CA GLU A 80 -22.66 10.90 6.95
C GLU A 80 -22.25 12.26 7.53
N LEU A 81 -20.93 12.50 7.68
CA LEU A 81 -20.39 13.77 8.16
C LEU A 81 -20.50 14.89 7.11
N LEU A 82 -20.78 14.55 5.85
CA LEU A 82 -20.86 15.50 4.73
C LEU A 82 -22.29 15.91 4.38
N LEU A 83 -23.30 15.41 5.11
CA LEU A 83 -24.69 15.78 4.93
C LEU A 83 -24.92 17.26 5.30
N PRO A 84 -25.95 17.93 4.71
CA PRO A 84 -26.33 19.29 5.08
C PRO A 84 -26.52 19.42 6.59
N VAL A 85 -26.18 20.58 7.15
CA VAL A 85 -26.16 20.88 8.61
C VAL A 85 -25.02 20.18 9.38
N ILE A 86 -24.69 18.92 9.07
CA ILE A 86 -23.60 18.19 9.73
C ILE A 86 -22.22 18.59 9.18
N ILE A 87 -22.17 18.99 7.90
CA ILE A 87 -20.94 19.46 7.25
C ILE A 87 -20.24 20.60 8.02
N ASP A 88 -20.99 21.47 8.70
CA ASP A 88 -20.40 22.55 9.52
C ASP A 88 -19.64 21.99 10.73
N CYS A 89 -20.12 20.90 11.33
CA CYS A 89 -19.41 20.17 12.37
C CYS A 89 -18.11 19.55 11.83
N TRP A 90 -18.17 18.99 10.62
CA TRP A 90 -17.00 18.40 9.96
C TRP A 90 -15.93 19.46 9.64
N ILE A 91 -16.34 20.59 9.04
CA ILE A 91 -15.47 21.73 8.74
C ILE A 91 -14.78 22.24 10.01
N ASP A 92 -15.53 22.44 11.10
CA ASP A 92 -14.95 22.96 12.35
C ASP A 92 -13.98 21.97 13.03
N ASN A 93 -14.04 20.69 12.69
CA ASN A 93 -13.14 19.67 13.24
C ASN A 93 -11.89 19.45 12.35
N ILE A 94 -12.04 19.45 11.02
CA ILE A 94 -10.91 19.14 10.11
C ILE A 94 -10.10 20.38 9.69
N ARG A 95 -10.62 21.60 9.90
CA ARG A 95 -9.90 22.83 9.54
C ARG A 95 -8.57 22.97 10.28
N LEU A 96 -7.60 23.61 9.63
CA LEU A 96 -6.36 24.02 10.26
C LEU A 96 -6.43 25.47 10.73
N VAL A 97 -5.89 25.75 11.91
CA VAL A 97 -5.71 27.10 12.45
C VAL A 97 -4.31 27.58 12.14
N TYR A 98 -4.18 28.60 11.29
CA TYR A 98 -2.89 29.19 10.98
C TYR A 98 -2.47 30.23 12.02
N ASN A 99 -1.36 30.00 12.70
CA ASN A 99 -0.76 30.95 13.61
C ASN A 99 0.23 31.85 12.86
N LYS A 100 -0.12 33.14 12.69
CA LYS A 100 0.69 34.11 11.94
C LYS A 100 2.04 34.41 12.61
N THR A 101 2.15 34.27 13.92
CA THR A 101 3.37 34.54 14.68
C THR A 101 4.37 33.40 14.53
N SER A 102 3.94 32.15 14.76
CA SER A 102 4.82 30.97 14.62
C SER A 102 4.97 30.51 13.17
N ARG A 103 4.13 31.01 12.25
CA ARG A 103 4.06 30.59 10.84
C ARG A 103 3.74 29.10 10.66
N ALA A 104 3.08 28.50 11.64
CA ALA A 104 2.71 27.08 11.66
C ALA A 104 1.19 26.90 11.82
N THR A 105 0.70 25.74 11.40
CA THR A 105 -0.68 25.31 11.58
C THR A 105 -0.84 24.50 12.86
N GLN A 106 -2.03 24.58 13.46
CA GLN A 106 -2.44 23.79 14.62
C GLN A 106 -3.86 23.27 14.38
N PHE A 107 -4.25 22.22 15.08
CA PHE A 107 -5.65 21.78 15.11
C PHE A 107 -6.51 22.77 15.91
N PRO A 108 -7.84 22.78 15.70
CA PRO A 108 -8.76 23.54 16.55
C PRO A 108 -8.68 23.07 18.00
N ASP A 109 -9.00 23.96 18.95
CA ASP A 109 -8.96 23.64 20.37
C ASP A 109 -9.82 22.41 20.71
N GLY A 110 -9.22 21.44 21.38
CA GLY A 110 -9.89 20.19 21.75
C GLY A 110 -10.09 19.22 20.58
N VAL A 111 -9.33 19.34 19.48
CA VAL A 111 -9.34 18.39 18.39
C VAL A 111 -7.95 17.78 18.22
N ASP A 112 -7.89 16.45 18.19
CA ASP A 112 -6.71 15.70 17.77
C ASP A 112 -7.03 14.91 16.50
N VAL A 113 -6.10 14.92 15.54
CA VAL A 113 -6.23 14.21 14.26
C VAL A 113 -5.01 13.32 14.04
N ARG A 114 -5.24 12.06 13.66
CA ARG A 114 -4.19 11.09 13.36
C ARG A 114 -4.40 10.39 12.02
N VAL A 115 -3.29 9.91 11.46
CA VAL A 115 -3.26 9.09 10.24
C VAL A 115 -3.22 7.61 10.64
N PRO A 116 -4.29 6.82 10.41
CA PRO A 116 -4.28 5.38 10.65
C PRO A 116 -3.52 4.62 9.55
N GLY A 117 -3.05 3.42 9.88
CA GLY A 117 -2.60 2.46 8.88
C GLY A 117 -1.22 2.72 8.26
N PHE A 118 -0.35 3.53 8.88
CA PHE A 118 1.03 3.67 8.40
C PHE A 118 1.74 2.31 8.32
N GLY A 119 2.40 2.02 7.18
CA GLY A 119 3.00 0.72 6.90
C GLY A 119 1.99 -0.39 6.54
N LYS A 120 0.71 -0.04 6.38
CA LYS A 120 -0.37 -0.87 5.85
C LYS A 120 -0.97 -0.17 4.62
N THR A 121 -1.85 -0.86 3.90
CA THR A 121 -2.46 -0.35 2.66
C THR A 121 -3.96 -0.06 2.80
N PHE A 122 -4.63 -0.59 3.83
CA PHE A 122 -6.10 -0.51 3.92
C PHE A 122 -6.64 0.93 3.96
N SER A 123 -5.89 1.88 4.54
CA SER A 123 -6.34 3.26 4.73
C SER A 123 -6.23 4.12 3.46
N LEU A 124 -5.47 3.67 2.47
CA LEU A 124 -5.37 4.31 1.14
C LEU A 124 -6.12 3.53 0.06
N GLU A 125 -6.35 2.22 0.25
CA GLU A 125 -7.16 1.41 -0.67
C GLU A 125 -8.64 1.80 -0.67
N PHE A 126 -9.17 2.09 0.52
CA PHE A 126 -10.55 2.55 0.72
C PHE A 126 -10.54 3.74 1.67
N LEU A 127 -11.14 4.86 1.26
CA LEU A 127 -11.18 6.07 2.07
C LEU A 127 -12.35 6.00 3.05
N ASP A 128 -13.45 5.36 2.67
CA ASP A 128 -14.57 5.04 3.54
C ASP A 128 -14.38 3.61 4.10
N PRO A 129 -14.25 3.43 5.43
CA PRO A 129 -14.12 2.11 6.06
C PRO A 129 -15.30 1.17 5.79
N SER A 130 -16.49 1.71 5.45
CA SER A 130 -17.65 0.91 5.03
C SER A 130 -17.45 0.21 3.68
N LYS A 131 -16.42 0.62 2.92
CA LYS A 131 -16.15 0.18 1.54
C LYS A 131 -17.35 0.38 0.62
N SER A 132 -18.13 1.43 0.89
CA SER A 132 -19.29 1.82 0.07
C SER A 132 -18.86 1.96 -1.39
N SER A 133 -19.67 1.46 -2.32
CA SER A 133 -19.40 1.50 -3.76
C SER A 133 -19.36 2.92 -4.35
N VAL A 134 -19.72 3.94 -3.56
CA VAL A 134 -19.59 5.37 -3.90
C VAL A 134 -18.14 5.85 -3.77
N ASP A 135 -17.29 5.07 -3.10
CA ASP A 135 -15.85 5.27 -3.03
C ASP A 135 -15.23 4.66 -4.31
N GLU A 136 -15.39 5.36 -5.45
CA GLU A 136 -15.05 4.91 -6.80
C GLU A 136 -13.54 4.58 -7.01
N ASN A 137 -12.72 4.76 -5.97
CA ASN A 137 -11.29 4.46 -6.03
C ASN A 137 -10.98 2.97 -5.83
N GLY A 138 -11.93 2.14 -5.39
CA GLY A 138 -11.71 0.71 -5.16
C GLY A 138 -11.13 -0.03 -6.38
N PRO A 139 -11.71 0.11 -7.59
CA PRO A 139 -11.15 -0.45 -8.82
C PRO A 139 -9.78 0.12 -9.19
N TYR A 140 -9.54 1.42 -8.95
CA TYR A 140 -8.26 2.07 -9.21
C TYR A 140 -7.15 1.47 -8.33
N PHE A 141 -7.37 1.37 -7.02
CA PHE A 141 -6.37 0.81 -6.11
C PHE A 141 -6.20 -0.70 -6.25
N LEU A 142 -7.24 -1.43 -6.68
CA LEU A 142 -7.12 -2.84 -7.06
C LEU A 142 -6.21 -3.00 -8.28
N ALA A 143 -6.46 -2.24 -9.35
CA ALA A 143 -5.64 -2.25 -10.56
C ALA A 143 -4.20 -1.78 -10.26
N LEU A 144 -4.03 -0.79 -9.37
CA LEU A 144 -2.70 -0.33 -8.94
C LEU A 144 -1.94 -1.44 -8.21
N ARG A 145 -2.61 -2.17 -7.30
CA ARG A 145 -2.02 -3.32 -6.62
C ARG A 145 -1.58 -4.38 -7.63
N GLU A 146 -2.46 -4.75 -8.58
CA GLU A 146 -2.17 -5.74 -9.62
C GLU A 146 -0.98 -5.32 -10.49
N MET A 147 -0.94 -4.05 -10.93
CA MET A 147 0.18 -3.49 -11.71
C MET A 147 1.49 -3.55 -10.93
N ILE A 148 1.47 -3.25 -9.62
CA ILE A 148 2.66 -3.32 -8.78
C ILE A 148 3.14 -4.76 -8.66
N GLU A 149 2.24 -5.72 -8.44
CA GLU A 149 2.58 -7.14 -8.39
C GLU A 149 3.15 -7.65 -9.73
N GLU A 150 2.65 -7.14 -10.87
CA GLU A 150 3.21 -7.44 -12.19
C GLU A 150 4.61 -6.83 -12.39
N MET A 151 4.78 -5.54 -12.09
CA MET A 151 6.09 -4.86 -12.15
C MET A 151 7.12 -5.53 -11.24
N TYR A 152 6.68 -5.99 -10.08
CA TYR A 152 7.46 -6.75 -9.11
C TYR A 152 8.01 -8.04 -9.73
N GLN A 153 7.18 -8.82 -10.46
CA GLN A 153 7.65 -10.02 -11.18
C GLN A 153 8.61 -9.70 -12.33
N LEU A 154 8.40 -8.56 -13.02
CA LEU A 154 9.17 -8.20 -14.21
C LEU A 154 10.57 -7.66 -13.90
N TYR A 155 10.75 -6.88 -12.83
CA TYR A 155 11.93 -6.02 -12.69
C TYR A 155 12.93 -6.40 -11.58
N GLY A 156 12.58 -7.26 -10.61
CA GLY A 156 13.53 -7.87 -9.65
C GLY A 156 14.50 -6.92 -8.91
N GLY A 157 14.14 -5.63 -8.77
CA GLY A 157 15.04 -4.52 -8.40
C GLY A 157 14.86 -3.93 -6.99
N PRO A 158 15.33 -2.69 -6.72
CA PRO A 158 15.27 -2.00 -5.41
C PRO A 158 13.96 -1.23 -5.17
N VAL A 159 13.78 -0.64 -3.97
CA VAL A 159 12.53 -0.01 -3.50
C VAL A 159 11.89 0.93 -4.53
N VAL A 160 10.64 0.66 -4.92
CA VAL A 160 9.87 1.50 -5.85
C VAL A 160 8.91 2.39 -5.07
N LEU A 161 9.02 3.71 -5.26
CA LEU A 161 8.06 4.69 -4.75
C LEU A 161 6.98 4.93 -5.82
N VAL A 162 5.71 4.83 -5.42
CA VAL A 162 4.56 5.14 -6.28
C VAL A 162 3.77 6.27 -5.61
N ALA A 163 3.65 7.41 -6.28
CA ALA A 163 3.01 8.63 -5.80
C ALA A 163 2.08 9.22 -6.86
#